data_AF-A0A6N4SLN9-F1
#
_entry.id   AF-A0A6N4SLN9-F1
#
_cell.length_a   1.000
_cell.length_b   1.000
_cell.length_c   1.000
_cell.angle_alpha   90.00
_cell.angle_beta   90.00
_cell.angle_gamma   90.00
#
_symmetry.space_group_name_H-M   'P 1'
#
loop_
_entity.id
_entity.type
_entity.pdbx_description
1 polymer ?
#
loop_
_entity_poly.entity_id
_entity_poly.type
_entity_poly.pdbx_seq_one_letter_code
_entity_poly.pdbx_strand_id
1 'polypeptide(L)'
;MHPRLFHSLVFLEPMIQTESPFKPGGPSPALWTSSRPDLWPSVQDAEKYIRGESFWRKWDPRCLDRYIRFGLRPVPTALCPSSESGAVTITTPKAQEAWTYMRLNAGPRDNSGSVETEQFLGVDLATVPREGDNNNPNYALVSPWPCIAFEYLPFVRPSVLYIFGEKSYINNPERRREKLERTGKGLGGSGGVAANRVRSEILSKGSHILEMIHDTARLLASWLESQIKFYRAEKEFWDHGPDSQKSDQDGMALSLQWMKYVNQPVDTKRAIKSHL
;
A
#
# COMPACT_ATOMS: atom_id res chain seq x y z
N MET A 1 0.43 6.65 10.36
CA MET A 1 -0.79 5.83 10.59
C MET A 1 -1.02 5.71 12.09
N HIS A 2 -2.24 5.93 12.58
CA HIS A 2 -2.49 5.80 14.02
C HIS A 2 -2.25 4.34 14.46
N PRO A 3 -1.42 4.07 15.48
CA PRO A 3 -0.93 2.73 15.81
C PRO A 3 -2.02 1.74 16.24
N ARG A 4 -3.20 2.24 16.62
CA ARG A 4 -4.35 1.43 17.05
C ARG A 4 -5.54 1.47 16.09
N LEU A 5 -5.39 2.05 14.89
CA LEU A 5 -6.49 2.11 13.93
C LEU A 5 -6.78 0.74 13.31
N PHE A 6 -5.72 0.05 12.88
CA PHE A 6 -5.82 -1.31 12.35
C PHE A 6 -5.16 -2.28 13.31
N HIS A 7 -5.77 -3.44 13.48
CA HIS A 7 -5.20 -4.53 14.27
C HIS A 7 -4.18 -5.36 13.45
N SER A 8 -4.49 -5.60 12.18
CA SER A 8 -3.63 -6.30 11.24
C SER A 8 -3.83 -5.80 9.81
N LEU A 9 -2.81 -5.97 8.97
CA LEU A 9 -2.79 -5.63 7.55
C LEU A 9 -2.43 -6.88 6.73
N VAL A 10 -3.01 -6.98 5.54
CA VAL A 10 -2.54 -7.93 4.51
C VAL A 10 -2.21 -7.15 3.25
N PHE A 11 -0.99 -7.30 2.77
CA PHE A 11 -0.52 -6.70 1.53
C PHE A 11 -0.45 -7.75 0.43
N LEU A 12 -1.22 -7.54 -0.64
CA LEU A 12 -1.27 -8.39 -1.81
C LEU A 12 -0.39 -7.77 -2.90
N GLU A 13 0.75 -8.38 -3.20
CA GLU A 13 1.71 -7.89 -4.20
C GLU A 13 2.03 -6.38 -4.07
N PRO A 14 2.39 -5.87 -2.88
CA PRO A 14 2.59 -4.43 -2.70
C PRO A 14 3.80 -3.92 -3.49
N MET A 15 3.65 -2.80 -4.18
CA MET A 15 4.77 -2.04 -4.74
C MET A 15 5.31 -1.07 -3.68
N ILE A 16 6.04 -1.61 -2.69
CA ILE A 16 6.70 -0.84 -1.61
C ILE A 16 8.21 -1.07 -1.73
N GLN A 17 8.90 -0.14 -2.38
CA GLN A 17 10.32 -0.23 -2.74
C GLN A 17 10.83 1.13 -3.22
N THR A 18 12.14 1.37 -3.13
CA THR A 18 12.76 2.62 -3.59
C THR A 18 12.98 2.62 -5.10
N GLU A 19 13.53 1.53 -5.65
CA GLU A 19 13.88 1.44 -7.06
C GLU A 19 12.71 1.06 -7.97
N SER A 20 12.77 1.54 -9.21
CA SER A 20 11.83 1.11 -10.26
C SER A 20 11.99 -0.39 -10.55
N PRO A 21 10.89 -1.18 -10.57
CA PRO A 21 10.95 -2.52 -11.12
C PRO A 21 11.04 -2.49 -12.66
N PHE A 22 10.80 -1.34 -13.29
CA PHE A 22 10.80 -1.15 -14.73
C PHE A 22 12.19 -0.73 -15.21
N LYS A 23 12.87 -1.64 -15.90
CA LYS A 23 14.08 -1.31 -16.66
C LYS A 23 13.72 -0.66 -18.00
N PRO A 24 14.58 0.18 -18.59
CA PRO A 24 14.39 0.65 -19.97
C PRO A 24 14.08 -0.52 -20.92
N GLY A 25 12.97 -0.42 -21.67
CA GLY A 25 12.48 -1.49 -22.56
C GLY A 25 11.63 -2.59 -21.88
N GLY A 26 11.40 -2.52 -20.57
CA GLY A 26 10.52 -3.42 -19.83
C GLY A 26 9.03 -3.05 -19.91
N PRO A 27 8.12 -3.92 -19.42
CA PRO A 27 6.68 -3.65 -19.43
C PRO A 27 6.34 -2.45 -18.54
N SER A 28 5.86 -1.34 -19.11
CA SER A 28 5.44 -0.15 -18.37
C SER A 28 3.91 -0.09 -18.27
N PRO A 29 3.31 -0.19 -17.07
CA PRO A 29 1.86 -0.10 -16.90
C PRO A 29 1.33 1.30 -17.22
N ALA A 30 2.12 2.35 -16.96
CA ALA A 30 1.78 3.72 -17.33
C ALA A 30 1.70 3.87 -18.86
N LEU A 31 2.67 3.32 -19.59
CA LEU A 31 2.67 3.35 -21.06
C LEU A 31 1.48 2.57 -21.63
N TRP A 32 1.26 1.34 -21.18
CA TRP A 32 0.16 0.49 -21.65
C TRP A 32 -1.21 1.13 -21.40
N THR A 33 -1.40 1.70 -20.21
CA THR A 33 -2.64 2.42 -19.86
C THR A 33 -2.84 3.64 -20.75
N SER A 34 -1.77 4.39 -21.03
CA SER A 34 -1.83 5.59 -21.88
C SER A 34 -2.13 5.27 -23.35
N SER A 35 -1.77 4.08 -23.84
CA SER A 35 -1.84 3.74 -25.26
C SER A 35 -2.97 2.79 -25.66
N ARG A 36 -3.56 2.02 -24.73
CA ARG A 36 -4.67 1.10 -25.04
C ARG A 36 -5.89 1.87 -25.58
N PRO A 37 -6.93 1.25 -26.14
CA PRO A 37 -8.23 1.89 -26.41
C PRO A 37 -9.07 2.11 -25.13
N ASP A 38 -9.94 3.12 -25.13
CA ASP A 38 -10.91 3.41 -24.04
C ASP A 38 -12.27 3.91 -24.53
N LEU A 39 -12.53 3.86 -25.83
CA LEU A 39 -13.81 4.17 -26.42
C LEU A 39 -14.15 3.06 -27.40
N TRP A 40 -15.38 2.54 -27.30
CA TRP A 40 -15.88 1.48 -28.18
C TRP A 40 -17.28 1.82 -28.68
N PRO A 41 -17.68 1.35 -29.89
CA PRO A 41 -19.00 1.62 -30.47
C PRO A 41 -20.16 1.03 -29.68
N SER A 42 -19.92 -0.04 -28.90
CA SER A 42 -20.93 -0.69 -28.07
C SER A 42 -20.31 -1.39 -26.85
N VAL A 43 -21.14 -1.79 -25.89
CA VAL A 43 -20.72 -2.66 -24.77
C VAL A 43 -20.17 -3.98 -25.29
N GLN A 44 -20.77 -4.54 -26.34
CA GLN A 44 -20.37 -5.82 -26.94
C GLN A 44 -18.98 -5.73 -27.59
N ASP A 45 -18.66 -4.61 -28.25
CA ASP A 45 -17.33 -4.38 -28.82
C ASP A 45 -16.27 -4.20 -27.73
N ALA A 46 -16.60 -3.46 -26.66
CA ALA A 46 -15.72 -3.31 -25.51
C ALA A 46 -15.45 -4.66 -24.84
N GLU A 47 -16.50 -5.46 -24.61
CA GLU A 47 -16.40 -6.81 -24.04
C GLU A 47 -15.52 -7.72 -24.91
N LYS A 48 -15.74 -7.72 -26.23
CA LYS A 48 -14.94 -8.50 -27.19
C LYS A 48 -13.46 -8.12 -27.11
N TYR A 49 -13.16 -6.83 -27.07
CA TYR A 49 -11.79 -6.33 -26.91
C TYR A 49 -11.19 -6.80 -25.57
N ILE A 50 -11.87 -6.50 -24.45
CA ILE A 50 -11.40 -6.81 -23.10
C ILE A 50 -11.13 -8.31 -22.93
N ARG A 51 -12.05 -9.18 -23.38
CA ARG A 51 -11.88 -10.64 -23.28
C ARG A 51 -10.81 -11.20 -24.23
N GLY A 52 -10.58 -10.53 -25.36
CA GLY A 52 -9.53 -10.90 -26.32
C GLY A 52 -8.13 -10.59 -25.81
N GLU A 53 -8.00 -9.56 -24.98
CA GLU A 53 -6.71 -9.05 -24.52
C GLU A 53 -6.01 -9.92 -23.48
N SER A 54 -4.69 -10.07 -23.64
CA SER A 54 -3.87 -11.00 -22.84
C SER A 54 -3.82 -10.66 -21.35
N PHE A 55 -3.96 -9.38 -21.01
CA PHE A 55 -3.96 -8.86 -19.65
C PHE A 55 -5.13 -9.39 -18.81
N TRP A 56 -6.36 -9.31 -19.35
CA TRP A 56 -7.56 -9.76 -18.64
C TRP A 56 -7.85 -11.25 -18.81
N ARG A 57 -7.30 -11.91 -19.84
CA ARG A 57 -7.57 -13.32 -20.16
C ARG A 57 -7.34 -14.28 -18.99
N LYS A 58 -6.42 -13.95 -18.10
CA LYS A 58 -6.05 -14.77 -16.94
C LYS A 58 -6.85 -14.45 -15.67
N TRP A 59 -7.69 -13.42 -15.69
CA TRP A 59 -8.55 -13.07 -14.56
C TRP A 59 -9.64 -14.13 -14.36
N ASP A 60 -10.12 -14.28 -13.13
CA ASP A 60 -11.33 -15.05 -12.86
C ASP A 60 -12.50 -14.48 -13.67
N PRO A 61 -13.27 -15.31 -14.40
CA PRO A 61 -14.37 -14.85 -15.23
C PRO A 61 -15.36 -13.95 -14.48
N ARG A 62 -15.63 -14.22 -13.20
CA ARG A 62 -16.56 -13.42 -12.39
C ARG A 62 -16.03 -12.01 -12.12
N CYS A 63 -14.70 -11.87 -11.97
CA CYS A 63 -14.06 -10.57 -11.84
C CYS A 63 -14.10 -9.81 -13.16
N LEU A 64 -13.86 -10.50 -14.28
CA LEU A 64 -13.93 -9.90 -15.61
C LEU A 64 -15.34 -9.44 -15.97
N ASP A 65 -16.36 -10.22 -15.64
CA ASP A 65 -17.76 -9.87 -15.83
C ASP A 65 -18.14 -8.61 -15.03
N ARG A 66 -17.65 -8.49 -13.79
CA ARG A 66 -17.82 -7.28 -12.97
C ARG A 66 -17.06 -6.09 -13.55
N TYR A 67 -15.85 -6.30 -14.06
CA TYR A 67 -15.08 -5.25 -14.72
C TYR A 67 -15.80 -4.73 -15.96
N ILE A 68 -16.37 -5.59 -16.80
CA ILE A 68 -17.17 -5.16 -17.96
C ILE A 68 -18.43 -4.42 -17.50
N ARG A 69 -19.13 -4.95 -16.48
CA ARG A 69 -20.38 -4.35 -15.98
C ARG A 69 -20.20 -2.97 -15.35
N PHE A 70 -19.14 -2.76 -14.58
CA PHE A 70 -18.94 -1.54 -13.77
C PHE A 70 -17.78 -0.67 -14.26
N GLY A 71 -16.90 -1.20 -15.08
CA GLY A 71 -15.76 -0.51 -15.67
C GLY A 71 -16.11 0.27 -16.94
N LEU A 72 -17.33 0.12 -17.46
CA LEU A 72 -17.82 0.81 -18.65
C LEU A 72 -18.95 1.77 -18.29
N ARG A 73 -19.03 2.90 -19.00
CA ARG A 73 -20.10 3.90 -18.92
C ARG A 73 -20.52 4.35 -20.31
N PRO A 74 -21.80 4.70 -20.50
CA PRO A 74 -22.24 5.30 -21.74
C PRO A 74 -21.59 6.68 -21.95
N VAL A 75 -21.42 7.03 -23.22
CA VAL A 75 -21.12 8.38 -23.70
C VAL A 75 -22.45 9.06 -24.11
N PRO A 76 -22.56 10.41 -24.12
CA PRO A 76 -21.47 11.39 -24.06
C PRO A 76 -20.84 11.55 -22.67
N THR A 77 -19.58 11.95 -22.66
CA THR A 77 -18.85 12.39 -21.46
C THR A 77 -18.07 13.66 -21.78
N ALA A 78 -17.48 14.33 -20.79
CA ALA A 78 -16.64 15.51 -21.03
C ALA A 78 -15.46 15.22 -22.00
N LEU A 79 -14.95 13.98 -22.04
CA LEU A 79 -13.86 13.57 -22.94
C LEU A 79 -14.35 13.04 -24.29
N CYS A 80 -15.62 12.62 -24.36
CA CYS A 80 -16.26 12.11 -25.57
C CYS A 80 -17.62 12.79 -25.74
N PRO A 81 -17.67 14.08 -26.12
CA PRO A 81 -18.92 14.86 -26.16
C PRO A 81 -19.80 14.50 -27.36
N SER A 82 -19.20 13.98 -28.43
CA SER A 82 -19.86 13.61 -29.68
C SER A 82 -19.63 12.12 -29.94
N SER A 83 -20.63 11.29 -29.70
CA SER A 83 -20.54 9.85 -29.91
C SER A 83 -21.83 9.30 -30.48
N GLU A 84 -21.69 8.26 -31.31
CA GLU A 84 -22.82 7.47 -31.81
C GLU A 84 -23.67 6.91 -30.66
N SER A 85 -24.96 6.69 -30.92
CA SER A 85 -25.87 6.11 -29.94
C SER A 85 -25.41 4.70 -29.57
N GLY A 86 -25.23 4.42 -28.28
CA GLY A 86 -24.83 3.10 -27.77
C GLY A 86 -23.33 2.92 -27.50
N ALA A 87 -22.49 3.88 -27.87
CA ALA A 87 -21.06 3.85 -27.55
C ALA A 87 -20.79 3.89 -26.05
N VAL A 88 -19.63 3.36 -25.65
CA VAL A 88 -19.19 3.30 -24.25
C VAL A 88 -17.71 3.61 -24.09
N THR A 89 -17.36 4.16 -22.92
CA THR A 89 -15.99 4.42 -22.50
C THR A 89 -15.74 3.83 -21.11
N ILE A 90 -14.48 3.81 -20.66
CA ILE A 90 -14.14 3.36 -19.30
C ILE A 90 -14.63 4.34 -18.23
N THR A 91 -15.04 3.82 -17.07
CA THR A 91 -15.49 4.65 -15.94
C THR A 91 -14.35 5.43 -15.30
N THR A 92 -13.16 4.83 -15.23
CA THR A 92 -11.91 5.48 -14.80
C THR A 92 -11.13 5.95 -16.01
N PRO A 93 -11.02 7.27 -16.30
CA PRO A 93 -10.26 7.76 -17.45
C PRO A 93 -8.81 7.28 -17.43
N LYS A 94 -8.25 6.96 -18.59
CA LYS A 94 -6.85 6.47 -18.71
C LYS A 94 -5.83 7.39 -18.05
N ALA A 95 -6.03 8.71 -18.14
CA ALA A 95 -5.15 9.68 -17.52
C ALA A 95 -5.08 9.46 -15.99
N GLN A 96 -6.25 9.26 -15.34
CA GLN A 96 -6.32 8.99 -13.91
C GLN A 96 -5.65 7.67 -13.55
N GLU A 97 -5.88 6.61 -14.32
CA GLU A 97 -5.23 5.32 -14.09
C GLU A 97 -3.71 5.40 -14.32
N ALA A 98 -3.23 6.06 -15.37
CA ALA A 98 -1.82 6.25 -15.65
C ALA A 98 -1.11 7.01 -14.51
N TRP A 99 -1.76 8.03 -13.95
CA TRP A 99 -1.25 8.81 -12.82
C TRP A 99 -1.21 8.05 -11.49
N THR A 100 -1.89 6.91 -11.38
CA THR A 100 -1.70 6.01 -10.22
C THR A 100 -0.34 5.30 -10.25
N TYR A 101 0.27 5.15 -11.43
CA TYR A 101 1.58 4.51 -11.58
C TYR A 101 2.73 5.52 -11.48
N MET A 102 2.60 6.67 -12.15
CA MET A 102 3.67 7.66 -12.28
C MET A 102 3.15 9.09 -12.30
N ARG A 103 3.92 10.02 -11.74
CA ARG A 103 3.73 11.47 -11.87
C ARG A 103 4.70 12.04 -12.90
N LEU A 104 4.24 13.01 -13.68
CA LEU A 104 5.07 13.81 -14.57
C LEU A 104 5.85 14.86 -13.77
N ASN A 105 7.15 14.93 -14.01
CA ASN A 105 8.11 15.88 -13.42
C ASN A 105 9.02 16.45 -14.52
N ALA A 106 8.42 16.91 -15.62
CA ALA A 106 9.13 17.36 -16.81
C ALA A 106 9.38 18.88 -16.87
N GLY A 107 9.08 19.61 -15.79
CA GLY A 107 9.36 21.03 -15.70
C GLY A 107 10.88 21.29 -15.72
N PRO A 108 11.33 22.41 -16.30
CA PRO A 108 12.75 22.77 -16.24
C PRO A 108 13.12 22.99 -14.78
N ARG A 109 14.28 22.46 -14.39
CA ARG A 109 14.85 22.78 -13.09
C ARG A 109 15.38 24.19 -13.05
N ASP A 110 15.18 24.84 -11.93
CA ASP A 110 15.82 26.12 -11.68
C ASP A 110 17.33 25.93 -11.50
N ASN A 111 18.11 26.60 -12.35
CA ASN A 111 19.57 26.62 -12.27
C ASN A 111 20.09 27.43 -11.07
N SER A 112 19.23 28.21 -10.41
CA SER A 112 19.59 28.99 -9.21
C SER A 112 19.84 28.11 -7.98
N GLY A 113 19.38 26.86 -8.00
CA GLY A 113 19.45 25.96 -6.86
C GLY A 113 18.40 26.25 -5.77
N SER A 114 17.34 27.01 -6.06
CA SER A 114 16.22 27.22 -5.12
C SER A 114 15.56 25.88 -4.78
N VAL A 115 15.82 25.43 -3.56
CA VAL A 115 15.24 24.21 -2.99
C VAL A 115 13.74 24.37 -2.78
N GLU A 116 13.26 25.60 -2.53
CA GLU A 116 11.85 25.89 -2.26
C GLU A 116 10.97 25.61 -3.48
N THR A 117 11.41 25.99 -4.68
CA THR A 117 10.64 25.78 -5.92
C THR A 117 10.48 24.28 -6.20
N GLU A 118 11.57 23.51 -6.11
CA GLU A 118 11.53 22.06 -6.31
C GLU A 118 10.68 21.36 -5.24
N GLN A 119 10.71 21.84 -3.99
CA GLN A 119 9.85 21.33 -2.92
C GLN A 119 8.36 21.60 -3.17
N PHE A 120 8.00 22.74 -3.77
CA PHE A 120 6.61 23.02 -4.14
C PHE A 120 6.13 22.18 -5.32
N LEU A 121 7.00 21.96 -6.32
CA LEU A 121 6.68 21.13 -7.48
C LEU A 121 6.62 19.63 -7.15
N GLY A 122 7.39 19.19 -6.15
CA GLY A 122 7.50 17.79 -5.77
C GLY A 122 7.70 17.60 -4.26
N VAL A 123 6.64 17.83 -3.48
CA VAL A 123 6.64 17.75 -2.00
C VAL A 123 7.11 16.41 -1.40
N ASP A 124 7.07 15.35 -2.21
CA ASP A 124 7.37 13.96 -1.87
C ASP A 124 8.59 13.42 -2.65
N LEU A 125 9.28 14.27 -3.43
CA LEU A 125 10.54 13.91 -4.07
C LEU A 125 11.71 13.93 -3.08
N ALA A 126 12.76 13.19 -3.40
CA ALA A 126 13.99 13.25 -2.62
C ALA A 126 14.64 14.64 -2.77
N THR A 127 15.24 15.15 -1.69
CA THR A 127 16.06 16.36 -1.75
C THR A 127 17.44 16.10 -2.34
N VAL A 128 17.96 14.89 -2.17
CA VAL A 128 19.23 14.45 -2.74
C VAL A 128 18.94 13.36 -3.78
N PRO A 129 19.33 13.56 -5.05
CA PRO A 129 19.09 12.56 -6.09
C PRO A 129 19.92 11.31 -5.82
N ARG A 130 19.27 10.15 -5.99
CA ARG A 130 19.92 8.84 -6.03
C ARG A 130 19.51 8.14 -7.31
N GLU A 131 20.50 7.69 -8.07
CA GLU A 131 20.26 7.02 -9.33
C GLU A 131 19.47 5.72 -9.13
N GLY A 132 18.44 5.50 -9.94
CA GLY A 132 17.55 4.33 -9.86
C GLY A 132 16.33 4.47 -8.95
N ASP A 133 16.34 5.41 -8.00
CA ASP A 133 15.19 5.62 -7.10
C ASP A 133 14.00 6.28 -7.82
N ASN A 134 12.79 5.80 -7.53
CA ASN A 134 11.56 6.30 -8.17
C ASN A 134 11.18 7.73 -7.74
N ASN A 135 11.73 8.23 -6.63
CA ASN A 135 11.54 9.61 -6.16
C ASN A 135 12.73 10.51 -6.52
N ASN A 136 13.61 10.08 -7.43
CA ASN A 136 14.72 10.91 -7.89
C ASN A 136 14.18 12.17 -8.58
N PRO A 137 14.49 13.36 -8.06
CA PRO A 137 13.93 14.61 -8.57
C PRO A 137 14.49 15.00 -9.95
N ASN A 138 15.52 14.31 -10.46
CA ASN A 138 16.09 14.54 -11.79
C ASN A 138 15.30 13.81 -12.91
N TYR A 139 14.36 12.91 -12.56
CA TYR A 139 13.63 12.12 -13.54
C TYR A 139 12.33 12.79 -13.96
N ALA A 140 12.01 12.69 -15.26
CA ALA A 140 10.78 13.26 -15.83
C ALA A 140 9.51 12.47 -15.48
N LEU A 141 9.66 11.20 -15.11
CA LEU A 141 8.57 10.35 -14.62
C LEU A 141 9.01 9.71 -13.30
N VAL A 142 8.23 9.92 -12.26
CA VAL A 142 8.56 9.56 -10.87
C VAL A 142 7.39 8.84 -10.21
N SER A 143 7.69 8.00 -9.22
CA SER A 143 6.69 7.34 -8.37
C SER A 143 7.18 7.39 -6.91
N PRO A 144 6.99 8.53 -6.22
CA PRO A 144 7.57 8.73 -4.90
C PRO A 144 6.89 7.94 -3.77
N TRP A 145 5.61 7.63 -3.92
CA TRP A 145 4.81 6.99 -2.86
C TRP A 145 5.32 5.60 -2.44
N PRO A 146 5.75 4.70 -3.36
CA PRO A 146 6.45 3.46 -3.00
C PRO A 146 7.69 3.66 -2.12
N CYS A 147 8.49 4.69 -2.41
CA CYS A 147 9.71 5.00 -1.65
C CYS A 147 9.33 5.44 -0.22
N ILE A 148 8.38 6.36 -0.10
CA ILE A 148 7.92 6.86 1.20
C ILE A 148 7.31 5.73 2.03
N ALA A 149 6.48 4.88 1.43
CA ALA A 149 5.92 3.71 2.10
C ALA A 149 7.02 2.77 2.61
N PHE A 150 8.09 2.59 1.83
CA PHE A 150 9.25 1.76 2.21
C PHE A 150 10.00 2.32 3.41
N GLU A 151 10.14 3.65 3.50
CA GLU A 151 10.72 4.32 4.67
C GLU A 151 9.85 4.22 5.92
N TYR A 152 8.53 4.10 5.77
CA TYR A 152 7.63 3.94 6.91
C TYR A 152 7.47 2.51 7.42
N LEU A 153 7.95 1.50 6.69
CA LEU A 153 7.86 0.09 7.11
C LEU A 153 8.34 -0.17 8.54
N PRO A 154 9.47 0.40 9.02
CA PRO A 154 9.92 0.18 10.40
C PRO A 154 8.89 0.56 11.46
N PHE A 155 8.04 1.55 11.21
CA PHE A 155 7.10 2.08 12.20
C PHE A 155 5.72 1.39 12.17
N VAL A 156 5.55 0.35 11.34
CA VAL A 156 4.29 -0.39 11.26
C VAL A 156 4.10 -1.24 12.53
N ARG A 157 3.14 -0.83 13.36
CA ARG A 157 2.71 -1.53 14.58
C ARG A 157 1.76 -2.72 14.37
N PRO A 158 0.75 -2.68 13.46
CA PRO A 158 -0.12 -3.84 13.28
C PRO A 158 0.66 -5.05 12.77
N SER A 159 0.10 -6.24 12.99
CA SER A 159 0.64 -7.46 12.39
C SER A 159 0.46 -7.44 10.88
N VAL A 160 1.46 -7.88 10.11
CA VAL A 160 1.45 -7.82 8.64
C VAL A 160 1.63 -9.20 8.03
N LEU A 161 0.74 -9.55 7.10
CA LEU A 161 0.96 -10.63 6.15
C LEU A 161 1.26 -10.03 4.78
N TYR A 162 2.37 -10.45 4.17
CA TYR A 162 2.65 -10.22 2.76
C TYR A 162 2.25 -11.45 1.93
N ILE A 163 1.53 -11.27 0.82
CA ILE A 163 1.26 -12.35 -0.14
C ILE A 163 1.88 -11.95 -1.47
N PHE A 164 2.78 -12.80 -1.97
CA PHE A 164 3.49 -12.58 -3.23
C PHE A 164 3.20 -13.70 -4.23
N GLY A 165 3.17 -13.36 -5.51
CA GLY A 165 3.22 -14.31 -6.61
C GLY A 165 4.65 -14.74 -6.89
N GLU A 166 4.90 -16.04 -6.99
CA GLU A 166 6.23 -16.60 -7.28
C GLU A 166 6.91 -15.92 -8.47
N LYS A 167 6.16 -15.65 -9.55
CA LYS A 167 6.63 -15.07 -10.82
C LYS A 167 6.51 -13.55 -10.88
N SER A 168 6.30 -12.87 -9.74
CA SER A 168 6.25 -11.41 -9.70
C SER A 168 7.60 -10.80 -10.08
N TYR A 169 7.61 -9.99 -11.14
CA TYR A 169 8.78 -9.22 -11.56
C TYR A 169 8.97 -7.95 -10.70
N ILE A 170 7.90 -7.49 -10.04
CA ILE A 170 7.94 -6.34 -9.13
C ILE A 170 8.54 -6.78 -7.81
N ASN A 171 7.93 -7.78 -7.17
CA ASN A 171 8.37 -8.35 -5.90
C ASN A 171 9.26 -9.56 -6.15
N ASN A 172 10.51 -9.32 -6.57
CA ASN A 172 11.52 -10.38 -6.66
C ASN A 172 11.97 -10.84 -5.24
N PRO A 173 12.71 -11.96 -5.10
CA PRO A 173 13.09 -12.49 -3.78
C PRO A 173 13.83 -11.49 -2.87
N GLU A 174 14.69 -10.65 -3.44
CA GLU A 174 15.41 -9.60 -2.71
C GLU A 174 14.46 -8.54 -2.16
N ARG A 175 13.58 -8.00 -3.01
CA ARG A 175 12.59 -6.99 -2.61
C ARG A 175 11.57 -7.51 -1.61
N ARG A 176 11.28 -8.82 -1.61
CA ARG A 176 10.45 -9.46 -0.57
C ARG A 176 11.19 -9.48 0.76
N ARG A 177 12.46 -9.90 0.74
CA ARG A 177 13.33 -9.96 1.92
C ARG A 177 13.48 -8.58 2.57
N GLU A 178 13.76 -7.55 1.79
CA GLU A 178 13.90 -6.16 2.30
C GLU A 178 12.64 -5.68 3.05
N LYS A 179 11.45 -5.97 2.51
CA LYS A 179 10.17 -5.61 3.17
C LYS A 179 10.06 -6.32 4.53
N LEU A 180 10.33 -7.62 4.58
CA LEU A 180 10.28 -8.40 5.82
C LEU A 180 11.32 -7.92 6.84
N GLU A 181 12.52 -7.60 6.36
CA GLU A 181 13.63 -7.13 7.20
C GLU A 181 13.44 -5.73 7.75
N ARG A 182 12.58 -4.89 7.15
CA ARG A 182 12.25 -3.56 7.67
C ARG A 182 10.98 -3.52 8.50
N THR A 183 9.93 -4.24 8.10
CA THR A 183 8.58 -4.04 8.64
C THR A 183 8.53 -4.21 10.15
N GLY A 184 8.08 -3.16 10.86
CA GLY A 184 7.80 -3.17 12.28
C GLY A 184 9.01 -3.22 13.22
N LYS A 185 10.24 -3.05 12.72
CA LYS A 185 11.46 -3.11 13.56
C LYS A 185 11.88 -1.77 14.17
N GLY A 186 11.26 -0.68 13.77
CA GLY A 186 11.53 0.66 14.26
C GLY A 186 10.80 0.96 15.57
N LEU A 187 10.99 2.18 16.07
CA LEU A 187 10.35 2.67 17.29
C LEU A 187 8.82 2.56 17.19
N GLY A 188 8.20 1.91 18.18
CA GLY A 188 6.75 1.73 18.24
C GLY A 188 6.17 0.71 17.24
N GLY A 189 7.03 0.07 16.44
CA GLY A 189 6.66 -0.99 15.50
C GLY A 189 6.26 -2.29 16.19
N SER A 190 5.85 -3.28 15.39
CA SER A 190 5.35 -4.56 15.88
C SER A 190 6.43 -5.50 16.46
N GLY A 191 7.71 -5.21 16.26
CA GLY A 191 8.81 -6.15 16.47
C GLY A 191 9.09 -7.06 15.27
N GLY A 192 8.34 -6.89 14.17
CA GLY A 192 8.63 -7.50 12.88
C GLY A 192 8.53 -9.03 12.87
N VAL A 193 9.36 -9.67 12.05
CA VAL A 193 9.45 -11.13 11.94
C VAL A 193 9.89 -11.78 13.25
N ALA A 194 10.83 -11.17 13.97
CA ALA A 194 11.37 -11.70 15.23
C ALA A 194 10.32 -11.82 16.33
N ALA A 195 9.34 -10.91 16.36
CA ALA A 195 8.21 -10.97 17.28
C ALA A 195 7.04 -11.83 16.76
N ASN A 196 7.21 -12.56 15.66
CA ASN A 196 6.16 -13.29 14.96
C ASN A 196 4.95 -12.40 14.58
N ARG A 197 5.21 -11.13 14.28
CA ARG A 197 4.17 -10.16 13.91
C ARG A 197 4.12 -9.90 12.41
N VAL A 198 5.18 -10.26 11.68
CA VAL A 198 5.28 -10.10 10.22
C VAL A 198 5.63 -11.44 9.59
N ARG A 199 4.92 -11.83 8.54
CA ARG A 199 5.23 -13.03 7.73
C ARG A 199 4.93 -12.79 6.25
N SER A 200 5.41 -13.67 5.39
CA SER A 200 5.06 -13.69 3.97
C SER A 200 4.66 -15.07 3.49
N GLU A 201 3.78 -15.11 2.49
CA GLU A 201 3.39 -16.31 1.76
C GLU A 201 3.68 -16.12 0.27
N ILE A 202 4.12 -17.19 -0.39
CA ILE A 202 4.43 -17.19 -1.82
C ILE A 202 3.49 -18.14 -2.54
N LEU A 203 2.66 -17.59 -3.43
CA LEU A 203 1.75 -18.35 -4.27
C LEU A 203 2.47 -18.85 -5.51
N SER A 204 2.64 -20.18 -5.60
CA SER A 204 3.28 -20.84 -6.74
C SER A 204 2.54 -20.50 -8.03
N LYS A 205 3.27 -20.20 -9.11
CA LYS A 205 2.75 -19.75 -10.41
C LYS A 205 2.09 -18.36 -10.43
N GLY A 206 1.87 -17.73 -9.28
CA GLY A 206 1.24 -16.41 -9.18
C GLY A 206 2.08 -15.31 -9.85
N SER A 207 1.41 -14.37 -10.53
CA SER A 207 2.01 -13.16 -11.11
C SER A 207 1.76 -11.95 -10.20
N HIS A 208 2.24 -10.76 -10.60
CA HIS A 208 1.97 -9.51 -9.88
C HIS A 208 0.47 -9.20 -9.76
N ILE A 209 -0.36 -9.67 -10.69
CA ILE A 209 -1.81 -9.40 -10.72
C ILE A 209 -2.59 -10.38 -9.80
N LEU A 210 -1.90 -11.36 -9.18
CA LEU A 210 -2.47 -12.31 -8.21
C LEU A 210 -3.78 -12.97 -8.65
N GLU A 211 -3.74 -13.63 -9.80
CA GLU A 211 -4.89 -14.31 -10.42
C GLU A 211 -5.40 -15.55 -9.65
N MET A 212 -4.67 -15.98 -8.60
CA MET A 212 -4.94 -17.17 -7.79
C MET A 212 -5.92 -16.92 -6.65
N ILE A 213 -7.14 -16.49 -6.99
CA ILE A 213 -8.12 -15.96 -6.02
C ILE A 213 -8.41 -16.94 -4.88
N HIS A 214 -8.56 -18.24 -5.17
CA HIS A 214 -8.87 -19.24 -4.14
C HIS A 214 -7.73 -19.47 -3.14
N ASP A 215 -6.49 -19.53 -3.63
CA ASP A 215 -5.32 -19.67 -2.76
C ASP A 215 -5.10 -18.42 -1.92
N THR A 216 -5.19 -17.23 -2.54
CA THR A 216 -5.12 -15.95 -1.83
C THR A 216 -6.19 -15.87 -0.73
N ALA A 217 -7.44 -16.24 -1.04
CA ALA A 217 -8.54 -16.24 -0.07
C ALA A 217 -8.30 -17.19 1.11
N ARG A 218 -7.74 -18.38 0.86
CA ARG A 218 -7.38 -19.33 1.93
C ARG A 218 -6.31 -18.75 2.87
N LEU A 219 -5.27 -18.15 2.32
CA LEU A 219 -4.21 -17.52 3.11
C LEU A 219 -4.74 -16.35 3.94
N LEU A 220 -5.61 -15.53 3.34
CA LEU A 220 -6.30 -14.43 4.02
C LEU A 220 -7.14 -14.92 5.19
N ALA A 221 -7.95 -15.96 4.97
CA ALA A 221 -8.81 -16.54 6.01
C ALA A 221 -7.98 -17.10 7.18
N SER A 222 -6.96 -17.90 6.88
CA SER A 222 -6.06 -18.46 7.90
C SER A 222 -5.35 -17.37 8.71
N TRP A 223 -4.90 -16.30 8.06
CA TRP A 223 -4.33 -15.15 8.75
C TRP A 223 -5.36 -14.47 9.66
N LEU A 224 -6.54 -14.17 9.14
CA LEU A 224 -7.59 -13.50 9.89
C LEU A 224 -7.97 -14.29 11.16
N GLU A 225 -8.09 -15.62 11.08
CA GLU A 225 -8.33 -16.46 12.25
C GLU A 225 -7.26 -16.31 13.33
N SER A 226 -5.98 -16.25 12.94
CA SER A 226 -4.87 -16.02 13.88
C SER A 226 -4.94 -14.64 14.53
N GLN A 227 -5.27 -13.61 13.74
CA GLN A 227 -5.32 -12.23 14.21
C GLN A 227 -6.54 -11.96 15.09
N ILE A 228 -7.68 -12.62 14.85
CA ILE A 228 -8.85 -12.54 15.74
C ILE A 228 -8.53 -13.09 17.12
N LYS A 229 -7.77 -14.19 17.23
CA LYS A 229 -7.33 -14.73 18.52
C LYS A 229 -6.44 -13.72 19.27
N PHE A 230 -5.47 -13.12 18.58
CA PHE A 230 -4.60 -12.11 19.17
C PHE A 230 -5.38 -10.86 19.59
N TYR A 231 -6.32 -10.39 18.78
CA TYR A 231 -7.21 -9.28 19.10
C TYR A 231 -8.03 -9.55 20.37
N ARG A 232 -8.59 -10.76 20.52
CA ARG A 232 -9.36 -11.12 21.71
C ARG A 232 -8.49 -11.10 22.97
N ALA A 233 -7.27 -11.62 22.90
CA ALA A 233 -6.32 -11.55 24.01
C ALA A 233 -5.94 -10.09 24.37
N GLU A 234 -5.69 -9.25 23.36
CA GLU A 234 -5.45 -7.81 23.58
C GLU A 234 -6.66 -7.12 24.22
N LYS A 235 -7.87 -7.43 23.73
CA LYS A 235 -9.11 -6.89 24.30
C LYS A 235 -9.29 -7.33 25.75
N GLU A 236 -9.09 -8.61 26.06
CA GLU A 236 -9.19 -9.14 27.42
C GLU A 236 -8.17 -8.46 28.35
N PHE A 237 -6.94 -8.24 27.88
CA PHE A 237 -5.93 -7.48 28.62
C PHE A 237 -6.36 -6.03 28.89
N TRP A 238 -7.05 -5.35 27.97
CA TRP A 238 -7.50 -3.98 28.23
C TRP A 238 -8.79 -3.91 29.05
N ASP A 239 -9.67 -4.90 28.94
CA ASP A 239 -10.93 -4.96 29.68
C ASP A 239 -10.71 -5.38 31.15
N HIS A 240 -9.74 -6.26 31.43
CA HIS A 240 -9.51 -6.84 32.76
C HIS A 240 -8.08 -6.70 33.28
N GLY A 241 -7.19 -6.06 32.51
CA GLY A 241 -5.81 -5.88 32.92
C GLY A 241 -5.61 -4.81 33.98
N PRO A 242 -4.34 -4.57 34.36
CA PRO A 242 -4.02 -3.68 35.46
C PRO A 242 -4.43 -2.24 35.12
N ASP A 243 -5.20 -1.64 36.03
CA ASP A 243 -5.45 -0.21 35.99
C ASP A 243 -4.11 0.53 36.12
N SER A 244 -3.85 1.44 35.16
CA SER A 244 -2.70 2.33 35.19
C SER A 244 -2.66 3.23 36.43
N GLN A 245 -3.80 3.39 37.12
CA GLN A 245 -4.02 4.30 38.23
C GLN A 245 -3.59 5.73 37.89
N LYS A 246 -3.64 6.12 36.60
CA LYS A 246 -3.18 7.44 36.16
C LYS A 246 -4.17 8.57 36.51
N SER A 247 -5.42 8.22 36.80
CA SER A 247 -6.52 9.17 36.96
C SER A 247 -7.61 8.64 37.87
N ASP A 248 -8.27 9.54 38.58
CA ASP A 248 -9.49 9.31 39.35
C ASP A 248 -10.71 9.83 38.57
N GLN A 249 -11.92 9.53 39.07
CA GLN A 249 -13.19 10.00 38.50
C GLN A 249 -13.29 9.73 36.98
N ASP A 250 -13.04 8.48 36.58
CA ASP A 250 -13.11 8.02 35.19
C ASP A 250 -12.28 8.86 34.19
N GLY A 251 -11.12 9.34 34.63
CA GLY A 251 -10.22 10.13 33.78
C GLY A 251 -10.36 11.64 33.95
N MET A 252 -11.23 12.12 34.83
CA MET A 252 -11.45 13.56 35.04
C MET A 252 -10.46 14.21 36.00
N ALA A 253 -9.83 13.45 36.89
CA ALA A 253 -8.86 13.97 37.85
C ALA A 253 -7.52 13.22 37.79
N LEU A 254 -6.41 13.90 38.09
CA LEU A 254 -5.11 13.26 38.26
C LEU A 254 -5.10 12.51 39.59
N SER A 255 -4.68 11.25 39.59
CA SER A 255 -4.63 10.44 40.81
C SER A 255 -3.44 10.83 41.71
N LEU A 256 -3.51 10.44 42.99
CA LEU A 256 -2.37 10.56 43.91
C LEU A 256 -1.13 9.81 43.41
N GLN A 257 -1.32 8.67 42.74
CA GLN A 257 -0.24 7.88 42.16
C GLN A 257 0.45 8.63 41.01
N TRP A 258 -0.33 9.28 40.14
CA TRP A 258 0.21 10.16 39.10
C TRP A 258 1.04 11.29 39.70
N MET A 259 0.47 12.00 40.68
CA MET A 259 1.14 13.12 41.36
C MET A 259 2.42 12.68 42.08
N LYS A 260 2.45 11.47 42.63
CA LYS A 260 3.66 10.90 43.23
C LYS A 260 4.79 10.75 42.22
N TYR A 261 4.53 10.20 41.04
CA TYR A 261 5.57 9.93 40.05
C TYR A 261 5.99 11.15 39.23
N VAL A 262 5.07 12.08 38.94
CA VAL A 262 5.42 13.30 38.20
C VAL A 262 6.37 14.22 38.99
N ASN A 263 6.40 14.09 40.31
CA ASN A 263 7.31 14.82 41.21
C ASN A 263 8.68 14.11 41.40
N GLN A 264 8.90 12.96 40.77
CA GLN A 264 10.19 12.26 40.80
C GLN A 264 11.06 12.70 39.61
N PRO A 265 12.40 12.51 39.67
CA PRO A 265 13.27 12.69 38.52
C PRO A 265 12.76 11.90 37.30
N VAL A 266 12.85 12.50 36.11
CA VAL A 266 12.29 11.96 34.86
C VAL A 266 12.86 10.60 34.44
N ASP A 267 14.02 10.24 34.96
CA ASP A 267 14.73 8.98 34.73
C ASP A 267 14.44 7.90 35.78
N THR A 268 13.51 8.17 36.70
CA THR A 268 13.11 7.20 37.72
C THR A 268 12.57 5.92 37.09
N LYS A 269 13.22 4.78 37.39
CA LYS A 269 12.91 3.48 36.79
C LYS A 269 11.67 2.85 37.43
N ARG A 270 10.84 2.21 36.59
CA ARG A 270 9.71 1.38 37.05
C ARG A 270 10.21 0.07 37.66
N ALA A 271 9.52 -0.41 38.69
CA ALA A 271 9.81 -1.72 39.27
C ALA A 271 9.49 -2.84 38.28
N ILE A 272 10.35 -3.87 38.23
CA ILE A 272 10.13 -5.08 37.44
C ILE A 272 9.32 -6.05 38.31
N LYS A 273 8.10 -6.40 37.89
CA LYS A 273 7.33 -7.50 38.48
C LYS A 273 7.63 -8.77 37.69
N SER A 274 7.91 -9.88 38.38
CA SER A 274 8.23 -11.17 37.74
C SER A 274 7.08 -11.74 36.92
N HIS A 275 5.83 -11.36 37.23
CA HIS A 275 4.63 -11.75 36.49
C HIS A 275 3.65 -10.56 36.39
N LEU A 276 3.02 -10.40 35.22
CA LEU A 276 1.93 -9.47 34.92
C LEU A 276 0.74 -10.27 34.40
#